data_AF-A0A1X0RC14-F1
#
_entry.id   AF-A0A1X0RC14-F1
#
_cell.length_a   1.000
_cell.length_b   1.000
_cell.length_c   1.000
_cell.angle_alpha   90.00
_cell.angle_beta   90.00
_cell.angle_gamma   90.00
#
_symmetry.space_group_name_H-M   'P 1'
#
loop_
_entity.id
_entity.type
_entity.pdbx_description
1 polymer ?
#
loop_
_entity_poly.entity_id
_entity_poly.type
_entity_poly.pdbx_seq_one_letter_code
_entity_poly.pdbx_strand_id
1 'polypeptide(L)'
;KIITVKSSITGIGWKPQYISSLKTLVAHTFSFLKYIFIQELEYNSAFDLQHFANIDFYREIFLSLLQSYMPNKQKISSKSRTYRELINSHRDMYFQYCSYEPMDLKYAQQIASYEVTKINTVYLNGVSYFGNKLHMFLNMILKRMNEQRQ
;
A
#
# COMPACT_ATOMS: atom_id res chain seq x y z
N LYS A 1 7.80 -21.00 19.75
CA LYS A 1 6.57 -21.66 19.25
C LYS A 1 6.15 -20.99 17.95
N ILE A 2 6.46 -21.59 16.79
CA ILE A 2 6.10 -21.05 15.48
C ILE A 2 4.64 -21.39 15.24
N ILE A 3 3.73 -20.45 15.48
CA ILE A 3 2.31 -20.58 15.10
C ILE A 3 2.19 -19.97 13.71
N THR A 4 2.09 -20.85 12.73
CA THR A 4 2.11 -20.55 11.30
C THR A 4 0.76 -19.95 10.87
N VAL A 5 0.79 -19.09 9.85
CA VAL A 5 -0.35 -18.55 9.07
C VAL A 5 -1.44 -19.59 8.77
N LYS A 6 -1.07 -20.88 8.67
CA LYS A 6 -2.00 -22.02 8.56
C LYS A 6 -3.11 -22.05 9.61
N SER A 7 -2.93 -21.39 10.77
CA SER A 7 -3.99 -21.29 11.79
C SER A 7 -5.09 -20.28 11.43
N SER A 8 -4.83 -19.35 10.51
CA SER A 8 -5.74 -18.28 10.07
C SER A 8 -6.22 -18.47 8.63
N ILE A 9 -5.53 -19.30 7.84
CA ILE A 9 -5.84 -19.68 6.46
C ILE A 9 -6.23 -21.17 6.42
N THR A 10 -7.41 -21.46 5.90
CA THR A 10 -7.86 -22.81 5.51
C THR A 10 -7.23 -23.23 4.17
N GLY A 11 -7.33 -24.50 3.78
CA GLY A 11 -6.87 -24.97 2.46
C GLY A 11 -7.52 -24.23 1.26
N ILE A 12 -8.59 -23.48 1.47
CA ILE A 12 -9.35 -22.75 0.45
C ILE A 12 -9.37 -21.22 0.65
N GLY A 13 -8.65 -20.66 1.63
CA GLY A 13 -8.61 -19.22 1.90
C GLY A 13 -8.71 -18.84 3.38
N TRP A 14 -8.87 -17.57 3.71
CA TRP A 14 -8.98 -17.10 5.10
C TRP A 14 -10.17 -17.72 5.83
N LYS A 15 -10.02 -17.98 7.14
CA LYS A 15 -11.17 -18.39 7.95
C LYS A 15 -12.25 -17.28 7.93
N PRO A 16 -13.54 -17.62 7.85
CA PRO A 16 -14.62 -16.65 7.65
C PRO A 16 -14.60 -15.45 8.60
N GLN A 17 -14.26 -15.68 9.87
CA GLN A 17 -14.19 -14.62 10.88
C GLN A 17 -13.18 -13.51 10.58
N TYR A 18 -12.19 -13.75 9.72
CA TYR A 18 -11.19 -12.75 9.33
C TYR A 18 -11.54 -12.04 8.04
N ILE A 19 -12.43 -12.58 7.20
CA ILE A 19 -12.64 -12.09 5.83
C ILE A 19 -13.10 -10.63 5.82
N SER A 20 -14.07 -10.27 6.66
CA SER A 20 -14.61 -8.91 6.69
C SER A 20 -13.55 -7.89 7.10
N SER A 21 -12.89 -8.12 8.24
CA SER A 21 -11.84 -7.22 8.75
C SER A 21 -10.66 -7.11 7.78
N LEU A 22 -10.27 -8.22 7.14
CA LEU A 22 -9.19 -8.21 6.15
C LEU A 22 -9.56 -7.42 4.89
N LYS A 23 -10.78 -7.56 4.38
CA LYS A 23 -11.25 -6.76 3.24
C LYS A 23 -11.19 -5.27 3.56
N THR A 24 -11.71 -4.87 4.72
CA THR A 24 -11.67 -3.48 5.18
C THR A 24 -10.23 -2.98 5.33
N LEU A 25 -9.37 -3.77 5.95
CA LEU A 25 -7.97 -3.40 6.19
C LEU A 25 -7.17 -3.27 4.88
N VAL A 26 -7.37 -4.18 3.91
CA VAL A 26 -6.77 -4.10 2.58
C VAL A 26 -7.27 -2.86 1.83
N ALA A 27 -8.57 -2.56 1.89
CA ALA A 27 -9.15 -1.37 1.26
C ALA A 27 -8.58 -0.08 1.85
N HIS A 28 -8.45 0.01 3.18
CA HIS A 28 -7.82 1.17 3.83
C HIS A 28 -6.31 1.23 3.60
N THR A 29 -5.62 0.10 3.45
CA THR A 29 -4.19 0.08 3.09
C THR A 29 -4.00 0.74 1.72
N PHE A 30 -4.81 0.35 0.74
CA PHE A 30 -4.76 0.96 -0.59
C PHE A 30 -5.14 2.44 -0.59
N SER A 31 -6.21 2.79 0.13
CA SER A 31 -6.70 4.16 0.22
C SER A 31 -5.70 5.07 0.93
N PHE A 32 -5.07 4.60 2.00
CA PHE A 32 -4.08 5.37 2.74
C PHE A 32 -2.78 5.57 1.94
N LEU A 33 -2.33 4.53 1.24
CA LEU A 33 -1.21 4.62 0.31
C LEU A 33 -1.47 5.67 -0.78
N LYS A 34 -2.66 5.65 -1.38
CA LYS A 34 -3.07 6.64 -2.38
C LYS A 34 -3.11 8.05 -1.78
N TYR A 35 -3.64 8.20 -0.57
CA TYR A 35 -3.68 9.48 0.15
C TYR A 35 -2.26 10.04 0.34
N ILE A 36 -1.33 9.26 0.91
CA ILE A 36 0.06 9.69 1.14
C ILE A 36 0.70 10.13 -0.18
N PHE A 37 0.61 9.31 -1.23
CA PHE A 37 1.25 9.64 -2.50
C PHE A 37 0.67 10.89 -3.15
N ILE A 38 -0.65 11.09 -3.09
CA ILE A 38 -1.26 12.32 -3.61
C ILE A 38 -0.75 13.54 -2.84
N GLN A 39 -0.79 13.50 -1.51
CA GLN A 39 -0.33 14.61 -0.68
C GLN A 39 1.15 14.92 -0.94
N GLU A 40 2.02 13.92 -0.92
CA GLU A 40 3.46 14.13 -1.12
C GLU A 40 3.79 14.62 -2.54
N LEU A 41 3.14 14.10 -3.58
CA LEU A 41 3.38 14.55 -4.95
C LEU A 41 2.81 15.95 -5.23
N GLU A 42 1.77 16.37 -4.51
CA GLU A 42 1.19 17.70 -4.62
C GLU A 42 2.10 18.78 -4.00
N TYR A 43 2.72 18.49 -2.85
CA TYR A 43 3.54 19.45 -2.13
C TYR A 43 5.05 19.36 -2.42
N ASN A 44 5.53 18.20 -2.88
CA ASN A 44 6.95 17.96 -3.13
C ASN A 44 7.17 17.28 -4.50
N SER A 45 7.50 18.08 -5.51
CA SER A 45 7.80 17.58 -6.86
C SER A 45 9.04 16.69 -6.93
N ALA A 46 9.90 16.71 -5.90
CA ALA A 46 11.08 15.85 -5.78
C ALA A 46 10.84 14.63 -4.87
N PHE A 47 9.58 14.34 -4.50
CA PHE A 47 9.25 13.16 -3.71
C PHE A 47 9.70 11.88 -4.41
N ASP A 48 10.51 11.08 -3.73
CA ASP A 48 11.05 9.83 -4.26
C ASP A 48 10.00 8.71 -4.20
N LEU A 49 9.04 8.77 -5.12
CA LEU A 49 7.97 7.78 -5.22
C LEU A 49 8.53 6.36 -5.39
N GLN A 50 9.66 6.17 -6.08
CA GLN A 50 10.24 4.84 -6.28
C GLN A 50 10.77 4.27 -4.96
N HIS A 51 11.37 5.10 -4.11
CA HIS A 51 11.80 4.70 -2.77
C HIS A 51 10.66 4.23 -1.88
N PHE A 52 9.44 4.76 -2.05
CA PHE A 52 8.28 4.38 -1.24
C PHE A 52 7.34 3.37 -1.93
N ALA A 53 7.35 3.25 -3.25
CA ALA A 53 6.49 2.31 -4.00
C ALA A 53 7.02 0.87 -3.98
N ASN A 54 7.14 0.28 -2.78
CA ASN A 54 7.60 -1.10 -2.59
C ASN A 54 6.89 -1.83 -1.45
N ILE A 55 7.03 -3.15 -1.49
CA ILE A 55 6.36 -4.08 -0.59
C ILE A 55 6.63 -3.82 0.90
N ASP A 56 7.83 -3.34 1.26
CA ASP A 56 8.18 -3.08 2.65
C ASP A 56 7.44 -1.85 3.18
N PHE A 57 7.33 -0.80 2.37
CA PHE A 57 6.56 0.39 2.72
C PHE A 57 5.07 0.06 2.86
N TYR A 58 4.53 -0.70 1.90
CA TYR A 58 3.12 -1.10 1.93
C TYR A 58 2.79 -1.96 3.16
N ARG A 59 3.77 -2.77 3.62
CA ARG A 59 3.65 -3.54 4.86
C ARG A 59 3.58 -2.63 6.08
N GLU A 60 4.41 -1.61 6.15
CA GLU A 60 4.37 -0.64 7.25
C GLU A 60 3.06 0.17 7.23
N ILE A 61 2.51 0.51 6.06
CA ILE A 61 1.16 1.11 5.94
C ILE A 61 0.10 0.15 6.51
N PHE A 62 0.08 -1.10 6.07
CA PHE A 62 -0.91 -2.08 6.55
C PHE A 62 -0.85 -2.20 8.07
N LEU A 63 0.36 -2.26 8.64
CA LEU A 63 0.56 -2.37 10.08
C LEU A 63 0.16 -1.11 10.83
N SER A 64 0.33 0.09 10.24
CA SER A 64 -0.03 1.36 10.88
C SER A 64 -1.53 1.51 11.10
N LEU A 65 -2.35 0.80 10.32
CA LEU A 65 -3.81 0.78 10.46
C LEU A 65 -4.31 -0.05 11.65
N LEU A 66 -3.42 -0.71 12.39
CA LEU A 66 -3.77 -1.59 13.51
C LEU A 66 -3.57 -0.91 14.86
N GLN A 67 -4.36 -1.33 15.85
CA GLN A 67 -4.23 -0.83 17.22
C GLN A 67 -2.89 -1.24 17.87
N SER A 68 -2.37 -2.41 17.50
CA SER A 68 -1.06 -2.93 17.95
C SER A 68 0.16 -2.17 17.39
N TYR A 69 -0.06 -1.19 16.52
CA TYR A 69 1.01 -0.44 15.88
C TYR A 69 1.79 0.39 16.89
N MET A 70 3.10 0.20 16.90
CA MET A 70 4.02 0.87 17.83
C MET A 70 5.12 1.52 17.00
N PRO A 71 5.01 2.82 16.68
CA PRO A 71 5.94 3.50 15.78
C PRO A 71 7.37 3.55 16.35
N ASN A 72 7.50 3.75 17.67
CA ASN A 72 8.77 4.02 18.35
C ASN A 72 9.49 2.79 18.93
N LYS A 73 9.37 1.61 18.32
CA LYS A 73 10.12 0.42 18.82
C LYS A 73 11.63 0.61 18.66
N GLN A 74 12.40 0.35 19.72
CA GLN A 74 13.83 0.67 19.83
C GLN A 74 14.79 -0.10 18.89
N LYS A 75 14.30 -1.09 18.12
CA LYS A 75 15.11 -1.86 17.15
C LYS A 75 14.46 -1.85 15.76
N ILE A 76 14.61 -0.76 15.04
CA ILE A 76 14.11 -0.60 13.66
C ILE A 76 15.28 -0.14 12.79
N SER A 77 15.39 -0.67 11.57
CA SER A 77 16.37 -0.22 10.57
C SER A 77 16.13 1.25 10.20
N SER A 78 17.16 1.93 9.69
CA SER A 78 17.02 3.31 9.21
C SER A 78 15.90 3.45 8.16
N LYS A 79 15.84 2.54 7.19
CA LYS A 79 14.81 2.48 6.14
C LYS A 79 13.39 2.40 6.72
N SER A 80 13.17 1.47 7.65
CA SER A 80 11.88 1.32 8.31
C SER A 80 11.53 2.52 9.21
N ARG A 81 12.52 3.26 9.72
CA ARG A 81 12.28 4.52 10.44
C ARG A 81 11.74 5.58 9.50
N THR A 82 12.39 5.83 8.37
CA THR A 82 11.93 6.79 7.35
C THR A 82 10.51 6.50 6.90
N TYR A 83 10.18 5.23 6.66
CA TYR A 83 8.82 4.82 6.31
C TYR A 83 7.80 5.17 7.37
N ARG A 84 8.11 4.89 8.64
CA ARG A 84 7.20 5.18 9.75
C ARG A 84 7.03 6.67 9.98
N GLU A 85 8.09 7.45 9.86
CA GLU A 85 8.04 8.91 9.97
C GLU A 85 7.06 9.49 8.95
N LEU A 86 7.20 9.12 7.67
CA LEU A 86 6.27 9.54 6.63
C LEU A 86 4.85 9.04 6.88
N ILE A 87 4.67 7.78 7.26
CA ILE A 87 3.33 7.24 7.53
C ILE A 87 2.67 8.01 8.68
N ASN A 88 3.40 8.26 9.76
CA ASN A 88 2.85 8.89 10.96
C ASN A 88 2.52 10.37 10.74
N SER A 89 3.26 11.09 9.88
CA SER A 89 2.90 12.48 9.55
C SER A 89 1.54 12.59 8.87
N HIS A 90 1.09 11.52 8.19
CA HIS A 90 -0.18 11.49 7.45
C HIS A 90 -1.32 10.75 8.17
N ARG A 91 -0.98 9.90 9.14
CA ARG A 91 -1.89 8.89 9.72
C ARG A 91 -3.09 9.50 10.42
N ASP A 92 -2.86 10.45 11.32
CA ASP A 92 -3.94 10.98 12.15
C ASP A 92 -4.95 11.78 11.32
N MET A 93 -4.47 12.55 10.34
CA MET A 93 -5.32 13.26 9.38
C MET A 93 -6.15 12.30 8.53
N TYR A 94 -5.52 11.24 8.00
CA TYR A 94 -6.25 10.22 7.24
C TYR A 94 -7.33 9.52 8.10
N PHE A 95 -7.04 9.20 9.36
CA PHE A 95 -8.01 8.59 10.26
C PHE A 95 -9.20 9.50 10.53
N GLN A 96 -8.95 10.79 10.71
CA GLN A 96 -10.02 11.79 10.87
C GLN A 96 -10.87 11.87 9.60
N TYR A 97 -10.26 11.99 8.42
CA TYR A 97 -10.99 12.13 7.15
C TYR A 97 -11.88 10.93 6.82
N CYS A 98 -11.42 9.72 7.11
CA CYS A 98 -12.18 8.52 6.83
C CYS A 98 -12.99 8.00 8.04
N SER A 99 -12.95 8.70 9.19
CA SER A 99 -13.50 8.22 10.46
C SER A 99 -13.07 6.78 10.76
N TYR A 100 -11.79 6.48 10.51
CA TYR A 100 -11.25 5.12 10.61
C TYR A 100 -10.82 4.82 12.04
N GLU A 101 -11.34 3.72 12.59
CA GLU A 101 -10.93 3.21 13.89
C GLU A 101 -9.93 2.05 13.74
N PRO A 102 -8.76 2.11 14.39
CA PRO A 102 -7.78 1.03 14.34
C PRO A 102 -8.32 -0.29 14.87
N MET A 103 -8.15 -1.34 14.08
CA MET A 103 -8.61 -2.68 14.43
C MET A 103 -7.54 -3.45 15.22
N ASP A 104 -7.97 -4.35 16.10
CA ASP A 104 -7.09 -5.39 16.64
C ASP A 104 -7.00 -6.57 15.67
N LEU A 105 -5.79 -7.07 15.46
CA LEU A 105 -5.54 -8.20 14.56
C LEU A 105 -4.38 -9.06 15.06
N LYS A 106 -4.70 -10.30 15.43
CA LYS A 106 -3.70 -11.30 15.79
C LYS A 106 -2.87 -11.69 14.57
N TYR A 107 -1.57 -11.93 14.79
CA TYR A 107 -0.62 -12.34 13.74
C TYR A 107 -0.45 -11.31 12.60
N ALA A 108 -0.71 -10.03 12.89
CA ALA A 108 -0.65 -8.91 11.96
C ALA A 108 0.55 -8.92 11.00
N GLN A 109 1.76 -9.17 11.49
CA GLN A 109 2.98 -9.20 10.67
C GLN A 109 2.92 -10.24 9.53
N GLN A 110 2.46 -11.45 9.85
CA GLN A 110 2.39 -12.53 8.86
C GLN A 110 1.26 -12.29 7.87
N ILE A 111 0.11 -11.82 8.36
CA ILE A 111 -1.04 -11.44 7.53
C ILE A 111 -0.65 -10.31 6.57
N ALA A 112 -0.01 -9.26 7.09
CA ALA A 112 0.48 -8.14 6.30
C ALA A 112 1.41 -8.63 5.19
N SER A 113 2.35 -9.53 5.51
CA SER A 113 3.27 -10.08 4.52
C SER A 113 2.55 -10.80 3.37
N TYR A 114 1.49 -11.55 3.67
CA TYR A 114 0.71 -12.26 2.66
C TYR A 114 -0.21 -11.34 1.84
N GLU A 115 -1.00 -10.49 2.49
CA GLU A 115 -1.94 -9.60 1.80
C GLU A 115 -1.24 -8.49 1.02
N VAL A 116 -0.17 -7.91 1.58
CA VAL A 116 0.58 -6.85 0.90
C VAL A 116 1.32 -7.38 -0.33
N THR A 117 1.74 -8.64 -0.33
CA THR A 117 2.29 -9.26 -1.54
C THR A 117 1.25 -9.23 -2.67
N LYS A 118 -0.01 -9.57 -2.38
CA LYS A 118 -1.10 -9.48 -3.36
C LYS A 118 -1.33 -8.06 -3.82
N ILE A 119 -1.36 -7.09 -2.89
CA ILE A 119 -1.50 -5.66 -3.22
C ILE A 119 -0.37 -5.22 -4.15
N ASN A 120 0.88 -5.56 -3.83
CA ASN A 120 2.05 -5.21 -4.63
C ASN A 120 1.98 -5.84 -6.03
N THR A 121 1.59 -7.11 -6.14
CA THR A 121 1.39 -7.78 -7.44
C THR A 121 0.29 -7.10 -8.26
N VAL A 122 -0.86 -6.82 -7.65
CA VAL A 122 -1.96 -6.12 -8.33
C VAL A 122 -1.54 -4.71 -8.76
N TYR A 123 -0.82 -3.99 -7.90
CA TYR A 123 -0.30 -2.66 -8.19
C TYR A 123 0.69 -2.68 -9.36
N LEU A 124 1.70 -3.56 -9.33
CA LEU A 124 2.68 -3.69 -10.42
C LEU A 124 2.01 -4.07 -11.75
N ASN A 125 1.05 -5.00 -11.71
CA ASN A 125 0.28 -5.37 -12.89
C ASN A 125 -0.55 -4.19 -13.42
N GLY A 126 -1.16 -3.41 -12.52
CA GLY A 126 -1.92 -2.22 -12.86
C GLY A 126 -1.07 -1.10 -13.47
N VAL A 127 0.11 -0.83 -12.89
CA VAL A 127 1.07 0.16 -13.41
C VAL A 127 1.60 -0.25 -14.77
N SER A 128 1.96 -1.52 -14.95
CA SER A 128 2.40 -2.04 -16.25
C SER A 128 1.31 -1.89 -17.30
N TYR A 129 0.08 -2.25 -16.96
CA TYR A 129 -1.08 -2.10 -17.85
C TYR A 129 -1.36 -0.64 -18.22
N PHE A 130 -1.30 0.26 -17.23
CA PHE A 130 -1.45 1.70 -17.47
C PHE A 130 -0.33 2.24 -18.36
N GLY A 131 0.93 1.90 -18.08
CA GLY A 131 2.08 2.30 -18.90
C GLY A 131 1.95 1.85 -20.35
N ASN A 132 1.49 0.62 -20.59
CA ASN A 132 1.23 0.11 -21.93
C ASN A 132 0.14 0.92 -22.66
N LYS A 133 -0.97 1.24 -21.98
CA LYS A 133 -2.03 2.09 -22.55
C LYS A 133 -1.56 3.50 -22.84
N LEU A 134 -0.78 4.11 -21.95
CA LEU A 134 -0.22 5.44 -22.14
C LEU A 134 0.73 5.46 -23.34
N HIS A 135 1.59 4.44 -23.47
CA HIS A 135 2.48 4.29 -24.61
C HIS A 135 1.71 4.16 -25.93
N MET A 136 0.65 3.34 -25.97
CA MET A 136 -0.24 3.25 -27.14
C MET A 136 -0.87 4.59 -27.51
N PHE A 137 -1.35 5.34 -26.51
CA PHE A 137 -1.95 6.65 -26.71
C PHE A 137 -0.95 7.68 -27.25
N LEU A 138 0.25 7.75 -26.67
CA LEU A 138 1.33 8.63 -27.14
C LEU A 138 1.73 8.29 -28.59
N ASN A 139 1.89 7.01 -28.91
CA ASN A 139 2.20 6.58 -30.28
C ASN A 139 1.10 6.96 -31.27
N MET A 140 -0.17 6.87 -30.86
CA MET A 140 -1.30 7.29 -31.68
C MET A 140 -1.27 8.81 -31.96
N ILE A 141 -0.96 9.63 -30.95
CA ILE A 141 -0.81 11.08 -31.12
C ILE A 141 0.37 11.37 -32.06
N LEU A 142 1.53 10.78 -31.80
CA LEU A 142 2.74 11.00 -32.60
C LEU A 142 2.51 10.63 -34.07
N LYS A 143 1.82 9.51 -34.33
CA LYS A 143 1.44 9.10 -35.68
C LYS A 143 0.57 10.14 -36.38
N ARG A 144 -0.48 10.64 -35.72
CA ARG A 144 -1.36 11.68 -36.29
C ARG A 144 -0.62 12.99 -36.56
N MET A 145 0.28 13.39 -35.68
CA MET A 145 1.08 14.61 -35.88
C MET A 145 2.03 14.49 -37.08
N ASN A 146 2.56 13.30 -37.33
CA ASN A 146 3.40 13.04 -38.50
C ASN A 146 2.60 12.98 -39.80
N GLU A 147 1.36 12.45 -39.77
CA GLU A 147 0.46 12.41 -40.93
C GLU A 147 -0.05 13.81 -41.34
N GLN A 148 -0.19 14.75 -40.41
CA GLN A 148 -0.61 16.14 -40.71
C GLN A 148 0.53 17.06 -41.19
N ARG A 149 1.79 16.57 -41.16
CA ARG A 149 2.97 17.32 -41.64
C ARG A 149 3.42 16.93 -43.04
N GLN A 150 2.77 15.95 -43.66
CA GLN A 150 2.95 15.54 -45.06
C GLN A 150 1.86 16.14 -45.93
#